data_AF-A0A0D5ZK50-F1
#
_entry.id   AF-A0A0D5ZK50-F1
#
_cell.length_a   1.000
_cell.length_b   1.000
_cell.length_c   1.000
_cell.angle_alpha   90.00
_cell.angle_beta   90.00
_cell.angle_gamma   90.00
#
_symmetry.space_group_name_H-M   'P 1'
#
loop_
_entity.id
_entity.type
_entity.pdbx_description
1 polymer ?
#
loop_
_entity_poly.entity_id
_entity_poly.type
_entity_poly.pdbx_seq_one_letter_code
_entity_poly.pdbx_strand_id
1 'polypeptide(L)'
;MKVNKKELREVLRNWDVQNKTNKLKDEIIEKDELFPILESISYYQCARLWEINTKIELESSNEEFIELEWTEKVKQTIIKMTDFFVAQNENDLETMLYELWEKIEYSLEKKYLNLEEIENWKLIDLFEKAEYNLIFDFLKEFNKRFKQELINDIEKLKG
;
A
#
# COMPACT_ATOMS: atom_id res chain seq x y z
N MET A 1 15.01 4.28 9.68
CA MET A 1 15.86 3.19 10.26
C MET A 1 16.86 2.74 9.21
N LYS A 2 18.14 2.63 9.58
CA LYS A 2 19.24 2.33 8.66
C LYS A 2 19.66 0.86 8.72
N VAL A 3 19.78 0.21 7.57
CA VAL A 3 20.24 -1.19 7.43
C VAL A 3 21.48 -1.27 6.56
N ASN A 4 22.37 -2.23 6.85
CA ASN A 4 23.57 -2.44 6.04
C ASN A 4 23.18 -2.94 4.64
N LYS A 5 23.79 -2.34 3.62
CA LYS A 5 23.50 -2.60 2.22
C LYS A 5 23.79 -4.04 1.77
N LYS A 6 24.85 -4.67 2.33
CA LYS A 6 25.23 -6.04 1.98
C LYS A 6 24.19 -7.05 2.48
N GLU A 7 23.78 -6.90 3.74
CA GLU A 7 22.76 -7.73 4.39
C GLU A 7 21.41 -7.59 3.67
N LEU A 8 21.01 -6.36 3.38
CA LEU A 8 19.78 -6.07 2.65
C LEU A 8 19.78 -6.71 1.25
N ARG A 9 20.91 -6.63 0.52
CA ARG A 9 21.05 -7.27 -0.80
C ARG A 9 20.91 -8.79 -0.72
N GLU A 10 21.46 -9.40 0.33
CA GLU A 10 21.43 -10.85 0.53
C GLU A 10 20.01 -11.33 0.84
N VAL A 11 19.29 -10.65 1.73
CA VAL A 11 17.87 -10.96 1.99
C VAL A 11 17.05 -10.82 0.71
N LEU A 12 17.13 -9.66 0.04
CA LEU A 12 16.32 -9.36 -1.15
C LEU A 12 16.56 -10.31 -2.34
N ARG A 13 17.71 -10.99 -2.41
CA ARG A 13 17.97 -12.00 -3.46
C ARG A 13 17.15 -13.28 -3.28
N ASN A 14 16.90 -13.67 -2.03
CA ASN A 14 16.21 -14.90 -1.68
C ASN A 14 14.79 -14.65 -1.17
N TRP A 15 14.37 -13.39 -1.14
CA TRP A 15 13.09 -13.00 -0.59
C TRP A 15 11.98 -13.31 -1.60
N ASP A 16 11.10 -14.23 -1.23
CA ASP A 16 9.88 -14.49 -1.98
C ASP A 16 8.87 -13.36 -1.72
N VAL A 17 9.09 -12.25 -2.42
CA VAL A 17 8.34 -11.02 -2.25
C VAL A 17 6.87 -11.23 -2.56
N GLN A 18 6.54 -12.03 -3.58
CA GLN A 18 5.16 -12.26 -3.97
C GLN A 18 4.41 -12.98 -2.85
N ASN A 19 4.97 -14.06 -2.29
CA ASN A 19 4.31 -14.80 -1.23
C ASN A 19 4.24 -14.00 0.09
N LYS A 20 5.30 -13.28 0.46
CA LYS A 20 5.29 -12.43 1.68
C LYS A 20 4.30 -11.28 1.56
N THR A 21 4.25 -10.65 0.40
CA THR A 21 3.25 -9.62 0.07
C THR A 21 1.83 -10.16 0.19
N ASN A 22 1.55 -11.29 -0.46
CA ASN A 22 0.21 -11.89 -0.45
C ASN A 22 -0.22 -12.20 0.98
N LYS A 23 0.66 -12.84 1.75
CA LYS A 23 0.42 -13.16 3.16
C LYS A 23 0.16 -11.90 4.00
N LEU A 24 1.00 -10.87 3.89
CA LEU A 24 0.81 -9.63 4.64
C LEU A 24 -0.49 -8.92 4.25
N LYS A 25 -0.85 -8.94 2.97
CA LYS A 25 -2.13 -8.40 2.48
C LYS A 25 -3.30 -9.16 3.11
N ASP A 26 -3.30 -10.49 3.04
CA ASP A 26 -4.36 -11.31 3.66
C ASP A 26 -4.46 -11.01 5.17
N GLU A 27 -3.32 -10.94 5.87
CA GLU A 27 -3.31 -10.63 7.30
C GLU A 27 -3.81 -9.22 7.65
N ILE A 28 -3.56 -8.21 6.80
CA ILE A 28 -4.06 -6.85 7.04
C ILE A 28 -5.57 -6.79 6.79
N ILE A 29 -6.03 -7.43 5.71
CA ILE A 29 -7.47 -7.49 5.38
C ILE A 29 -8.23 -8.20 6.50
N GLU A 30 -7.76 -9.37 6.94
CA GLU A 30 -8.46 -10.19 7.95
C GLU A 30 -8.38 -9.62 9.37
N LYS A 31 -7.24 -9.05 9.78
CA LYS A 31 -7.01 -8.68 11.20
C LYS A 31 -7.30 -7.23 11.51
N ASP A 32 -7.10 -6.33 10.56
CA ASP A 32 -7.21 -4.90 10.82
C ASP A 32 -8.57 -4.35 10.37
N GLU A 33 -9.40 -5.18 9.74
CA GLU A 33 -10.73 -4.84 9.18
C GLU A 33 -10.68 -3.53 8.38
N LEU A 34 -9.53 -3.26 7.75
CA LEU A 34 -9.26 -1.98 7.10
C LEU A 34 -10.00 -1.83 5.78
N PHE A 35 -10.64 -2.91 5.31
CA PHE A 35 -11.15 -3.01 3.95
C PHE A 35 -12.49 -3.73 3.92
N PRO A 36 -13.56 -3.08 3.43
CA PRO A 36 -14.66 -3.80 2.83
C PRO A 36 -14.22 -4.49 1.54
N ILE A 37 -15.10 -5.25 0.87
CA ILE A 37 -14.78 -6.01 -0.35
C ILE A 37 -14.15 -5.06 -1.39
N LEU A 38 -12.87 -5.28 -1.72
CA LEU A 38 -12.09 -4.41 -2.62
C LEU A 38 -11.49 -5.24 -3.73
N GLU A 39 -12.26 -5.42 -4.79
CA GLU A 39 -11.78 -6.05 -6.03
C GLU A 39 -11.05 -5.04 -6.93
N SER A 40 -11.33 -3.73 -6.76
CA SER A 40 -10.90 -2.67 -7.68
C SER A 40 -9.44 -2.17 -7.55
N ILE A 41 -8.77 -2.38 -6.41
CA ILE A 41 -7.39 -1.89 -6.20
C ILE A 41 -6.45 -3.08 -6.15
N SER A 42 -5.56 -3.17 -7.14
CA SER A 42 -4.51 -4.18 -7.14
C SER A 42 -3.40 -3.83 -6.13
N TYR A 43 -3.67 -3.99 -4.84
CA TYR A 43 -2.75 -3.82 -3.72
C TYR A 43 -1.38 -4.49 -3.91
N TYR A 44 -1.36 -5.59 -4.68
CA TYR A 44 -0.16 -6.33 -5.09
C TYR A 44 0.87 -5.47 -5.83
N GLN A 45 0.42 -4.44 -6.54
CA GLN A 45 1.32 -3.57 -7.28
C GLN A 45 2.07 -2.62 -6.36
N CYS A 46 1.47 -2.18 -5.26
CA CYS A 46 2.11 -1.30 -4.28
C CYS A 46 3.29 -1.97 -3.56
N ALA A 47 3.14 -3.23 -3.20
CA ALA A 47 4.20 -4.02 -2.58
C ALA A 47 5.36 -4.30 -3.54
N ARG A 48 5.03 -4.63 -4.80
CA ARG A 48 6.03 -4.81 -5.87
C ARG A 48 6.76 -3.51 -6.18
N LEU A 49 6.08 -2.37 -6.14
CA LEU A 49 6.71 -1.05 -6.26
C LEU A 49 7.63 -0.76 -5.09
N TRP A 50 7.26 -1.14 -3.86
CA TRP A 50 8.13 -0.98 -2.71
C TRP A 50 9.43 -1.77 -2.92
N GLU A 51 9.34 -3.04 -3.31
CA GLU A 51 10.49 -3.87 -3.66
C GLU A 51 11.36 -3.24 -4.75
N ILE A 52 10.74 -2.84 -5.87
CA ILE A 52 11.45 -2.21 -7.00
C ILE A 52 12.19 -0.97 -6.52
N ASN A 53 11.55 -0.12 -5.70
CA ASN A 53 12.19 1.08 -5.19
C ASN A 53 13.30 0.78 -4.19
N THR A 54 13.13 -0.21 -3.30
CA THR A 54 14.21 -0.64 -2.40
C THR A 54 15.40 -1.18 -3.20
N LYS A 55 15.16 -1.93 -4.28
CA LYS A 55 16.21 -2.40 -5.19
C LYS A 55 16.88 -1.24 -5.94
N ILE A 56 16.11 -0.29 -6.45
CA ILE A 56 16.64 0.92 -7.11
C ILE A 56 17.53 1.70 -6.13
N GLU A 57 17.04 1.99 -4.93
CA GLU A 57 17.78 2.73 -3.90
C GLU A 57 19.07 2.00 -3.51
N LEU A 58 19.00 0.67 -3.42
CA LEU A 58 20.15 -0.19 -3.20
C LEU A 58 21.16 -0.14 -4.34
N GLU A 59 20.72 -0.04 -5.59
CA GLU A 59 21.61 0.08 -6.74
C GLU A 59 22.18 1.50 -6.87
N SER A 60 21.39 2.54 -6.58
CA SER A 60 21.75 3.94 -6.81
C SER A 60 22.48 4.63 -5.66
N SER A 61 22.33 4.16 -4.42
CA SER A 61 22.97 4.77 -3.26
C SER A 61 24.44 4.37 -3.15
N ASN A 62 25.33 5.35 -2.94
CA ASN A 62 26.73 5.10 -2.59
C ASN A 62 26.95 4.89 -1.08
N GLU A 63 25.88 4.96 -0.28
CA GLU A 63 25.96 4.80 1.17
C GLU A 63 26.08 3.32 1.56
N GLU A 64 26.81 3.06 2.64
CA GLU A 64 26.94 1.72 3.24
C GLU A 64 25.63 1.29 3.93
N PHE A 65 24.82 2.26 4.37
CA PHE A 65 23.57 2.05 5.06
C PHE A 65 22.42 2.72 4.32
N ILE A 66 21.27 2.03 4.24
CA ILE A 66 20.09 2.52 3.52
C ILE A 66 18.95 2.75 4.51
N GLU A 67 18.25 3.87 4.36
CA GLU A 67 17.02 4.16 5.09
C GLU A 67 15.83 3.44 4.44
N LEU A 68 15.16 2.57 5.21
CA LEU A 68 13.95 1.87 4.75
C LEU A 68 12.70 2.72 4.98
N GLU A 69 12.42 3.66 4.08
CA GLU A 69 11.22 4.50 4.10
C GLU A 69 10.64 4.73 2.70
N TRP A 70 9.36 5.10 2.64
CA TRP A 70 8.74 5.54 1.39
C TRP A 70 9.35 6.86 0.98
N THR A 71 10.17 6.85 -0.07
CA THR A 71 10.62 8.09 -0.68
C THR A 71 9.44 8.81 -1.32
N GLU A 72 9.56 10.13 -1.48
CA GLU A 72 8.53 10.94 -2.13
C GLU A 72 8.20 10.41 -3.54
N LYS A 73 9.21 9.91 -4.24
CA LYS A 73 9.06 9.27 -5.56
C LYS A 73 8.13 8.06 -5.53
N VAL A 74 8.19 7.24 -4.48
CA VAL A 74 7.32 6.08 -4.34
C VAL A 74 5.88 6.52 -4.11
N LYS A 75 5.65 7.50 -3.23
CA LYS A 75 4.31 8.08 -2.98
C LYS A 75 3.68 8.61 -4.27
N GLN A 76 4.43 9.37 -5.06
CA GLN A 76 3.97 9.90 -6.34
C GLN A 76 3.66 8.81 -7.37
N THR A 77 4.39 7.69 -7.35
CA THR A 77 4.15 6.57 -8.26
C THR A 77 2.88 5.81 -7.89
N ILE A 78 2.62 5.62 -6.60
CA ILE A 78 1.34 5.07 -6.12
C ILE A 78 0.18 5.95 -6.61
N ILE A 79 0.24 7.26 -6.36
CA ILE A 79 -0.86 8.18 -6.68
C ILE A 79 -1.22 8.06 -8.17
N LYS A 80 -0.22 8.10 -9.05
CA LYS A 80 -0.44 7.95 -10.50
C LYS A 80 -1.03 6.60 -10.90
N MET A 81 -0.71 5.54 -10.16
CA MET A 81 -1.27 4.22 -10.41
C MET A 81 -2.70 4.13 -9.89
N THR A 82 -2.99 4.72 -8.72
CA THR A 82 -4.35 4.88 -8.21
C THR A 82 -5.21 5.65 -9.21
N ASP A 83 -4.73 6.80 -9.71
CA ASP A 83 -5.40 7.57 -10.76
C ASP A 83 -5.70 6.71 -12.00
N PHE A 84 -4.73 5.90 -12.43
CA PHE A 84 -4.90 4.98 -13.55
C PHE A 84 -5.97 3.90 -13.28
N PHE A 85 -6.00 3.29 -12.10
CA PHE A 85 -6.99 2.26 -11.76
C PHE A 85 -8.39 2.81 -11.59
N VAL A 86 -8.53 3.96 -10.93
CA VAL A 86 -9.80 4.68 -10.84
C VAL A 86 -10.35 4.96 -12.24
N ALA A 87 -9.50 5.38 -13.17
CA ALA A 87 -9.89 5.66 -14.56
C ALA A 87 -10.18 4.41 -15.41
N GLN A 88 -9.81 3.20 -14.96
CA GLN A 88 -9.96 1.93 -15.70
C GLN A 88 -11.06 1.02 -15.13
N ASN A 89 -11.78 1.45 -14.08
CA ASN A 89 -12.89 0.67 -13.53
C ASN A 89 -14.06 0.59 -14.51
N GLU A 90 -14.16 -0.53 -15.24
CA GLU A 90 -15.28 -0.92 -16.11
C GLU A 90 -16.25 -1.89 -15.40
N ASN A 91 -16.37 -1.81 -14.07
CA ASN A 91 -17.24 -2.70 -13.30
C ASN A 91 -18.74 -2.38 -13.49
N ASP A 92 -19.60 -3.38 -13.24
CA ASP A 92 -21.06 -3.20 -13.21
C ASP A 92 -21.45 -2.15 -12.16
N LEU A 93 -22.38 -1.26 -12.53
CA LEU A 93 -22.75 -0.07 -11.75
C LEU A 93 -23.22 -0.44 -10.34
N GLU A 94 -23.91 -1.58 -10.20
CA GLU A 94 -24.38 -2.08 -8.91
C GLU A 94 -23.21 -2.46 -7.98
N THR A 95 -22.18 -3.10 -8.53
CA THR A 95 -20.96 -3.47 -7.79
C THR A 95 -20.18 -2.22 -7.40
N MET A 96 -20.02 -1.26 -8.31
CA MET A 96 -19.33 0.00 -8.03
C MET A 96 -20.02 0.81 -6.93
N LEU A 97 -21.35 0.84 -6.93
CA LEU A 97 -22.12 1.55 -5.91
C LEU A 97 -22.04 0.85 -4.55
N TYR A 98 -22.09 -0.48 -4.52
CA TYR A 98 -21.92 -1.25 -3.28
C TYR A 98 -20.53 -1.02 -2.68
N GLU A 99 -19.47 -1.16 -3.48
CA GLU A 99 -18.11 -0.88 -3.00
C GLU A 99 -17.97 0.56 -2.51
N LEU A 100 -18.52 1.55 -3.24
CA LEU A 100 -18.47 2.95 -2.82
C LEU A 100 -19.13 3.20 -1.46
N TRP A 101 -20.28 2.57 -1.19
CA TRP A 101 -20.96 2.69 0.10
C TRP A 101 -20.05 2.24 1.25
N GLU A 102 -19.44 1.07 1.11
CA GLU A 102 -18.57 0.55 2.16
C GLU A 102 -17.31 1.40 2.34
N LYS A 103 -16.75 1.95 1.25
CA LYS A 103 -15.61 2.87 1.30
C LYS A 103 -15.95 4.18 2.03
N ILE A 104 -17.18 4.68 1.84
CA ILE A 104 -17.70 5.86 2.53
C ILE A 104 -17.92 5.57 4.01
N GLU A 105 -18.52 4.43 4.36
CA GLU A 105 -18.72 4.01 5.76
C GLU A 105 -17.39 3.94 6.50
N TYR A 106 -16.39 3.25 5.92
CA TYR A 106 -15.03 3.23 6.46
C TYR A 106 -14.45 4.64 6.64
N SER A 107 -14.58 5.49 5.63
CA SER A 107 -14.04 6.86 5.67
C SER A 107 -14.71 7.74 6.72
N LEU A 108 -15.99 7.52 7.01
CA LEU A 108 -16.71 8.17 8.11
C LEU A 108 -16.22 7.67 9.47
N GLU A 109 -16.05 6.36 9.64
CA GLU A 109 -15.54 5.77 10.88
C GLU A 109 -14.13 6.27 11.22
N LYS A 110 -13.25 6.35 10.22
CA LYS A 110 -11.88 6.88 10.37
C LYS A 110 -11.81 8.41 10.37
N LYS A 111 -12.94 9.10 10.14
CA LYS A 111 -13.06 10.57 10.09
C LYS A 111 -12.23 11.22 8.98
N TYR A 112 -12.04 10.52 7.86
CA TYR A 112 -11.46 11.10 6.65
C TYR A 112 -12.49 11.82 5.79
N LEU A 113 -13.76 11.48 5.99
CA LEU A 113 -14.91 12.21 5.47
C LEU A 113 -15.82 12.60 6.64
N ASN A 114 -16.61 13.64 6.40
CA ASN A 114 -17.75 13.98 7.23
C ASN A 114 -19.02 14.09 6.37
N LEU A 115 -20.18 14.16 7.03
CA LEU A 115 -21.48 14.19 6.35
C LEU A 115 -21.62 15.42 5.43
N GLU A 116 -21.06 16.58 5.81
CA GLU A 116 -21.10 17.79 5.00
C GLU A 116 -20.28 17.63 3.71
N GLU A 117 -19.14 16.94 3.75
CA GLU A 117 -18.37 16.62 2.55
C GLU A 117 -19.13 15.65 1.62
N ILE A 118 -19.83 14.66 2.19
CA ILE A 118 -20.66 13.70 1.42
C ILE A 118 -21.83 14.41 0.73
N GLU A 119 -22.50 15.34 1.42
CA GLU A 119 -23.65 16.05 0.88
C GLU A 119 -23.29 17.04 -0.24
N ASN A 120 -22.05 17.55 -0.26
CA ASN A 120 -21.64 18.63 -1.16
C ASN A 120 -20.75 18.19 -2.33
N TRP A 121 -20.23 16.96 -2.33
CA TRP A 121 -19.27 16.49 -3.34
C TRP A 121 -19.95 15.67 -4.43
N LYS A 122 -19.37 15.64 -5.63
CA LYS A 122 -19.85 14.74 -6.69
C LYS A 122 -19.48 13.31 -6.34
N LEU A 123 -20.28 12.36 -6.82
CA LEU A 123 -20.07 10.93 -6.57
C LEU A 123 -18.66 10.46 -6.95
N ILE A 124 -18.11 10.97 -8.06
CA ILE A 124 -16.75 10.63 -8.52
C ILE A 124 -15.67 11.17 -7.58
N ASP A 125 -15.84 12.38 -7.04
CA ASP A 125 -14.89 12.99 -6.11
C ASP A 125 -14.90 12.27 -4.75
N LEU A 126 -16.08 11.80 -4.32
CA LEU A 126 -16.24 10.96 -3.12
C LEU A 126 -15.61 9.58 -3.32
N PHE A 127 -15.80 8.98 -4.49
CA PHE A 127 -15.18 7.71 -4.84
C PHE A 127 -13.65 7.83 -4.81
N GLU A 128 -13.08 8.81 -5.50
CA GLU A 128 -11.64 9.07 -5.51
C GLU A 128 -11.11 9.29 -4.09
N LYS A 129 -11.73 10.17 -3.30
CA LYS A 129 -11.25 10.47 -1.95
C LYS A 129 -11.33 9.26 -1.01
N ALA A 130 -12.43 8.51 -1.03
CA ALA A 130 -12.58 7.31 -0.21
C ALA A 130 -11.57 6.23 -0.63
N GLU A 131 -11.35 6.05 -1.93
CA GLU A 131 -10.33 5.16 -2.50
C GLU A 131 -8.92 5.54 -2.03
N TYR A 132 -8.58 6.83 -2.08
CA TYR A 132 -7.29 7.34 -1.64
C TYR A 132 -7.04 7.09 -0.15
N ASN A 133 -8.05 7.31 0.70
CA ASN A 133 -7.93 7.11 2.14
C ASN A 133 -7.67 5.64 2.48
N LEU A 134 -8.41 4.73 1.86
CA LEU A 134 -8.23 3.28 2.04
C LEU A 134 -6.86 2.81 1.57
N ILE A 135 -6.44 3.24 0.38
CA ILE A 135 -5.10 2.95 -0.15
C ILE A 135 -4.04 3.45 0.81
N PHE A 136 -4.18 4.67 1.33
CA PHE A 136 -3.20 5.24 2.24
C PHE A 136 -3.07 4.44 3.54
N ASP A 137 -4.20 4.04 4.13
CA ASP A 137 -4.21 3.21 5.34
C ASP A 137 -3.62 1.82 5.09
N PHE A 138 -3.98 1.19 3.97
CA PHE A 138 -3.35 -0.07 3.54
C PHE A 138 -1.84 0.08 3.49
N LEU A 139 -1.37 1.08 2.74
CA LEU A 139 0.05 1.29 2.49
C LEU A 139 0.82 1.55 3.79
N LYS A 140 0.20 2.25 4.74
CA LYS A 140 0.80 2.55 6.03
C LYS A 140 1.02 1.27 6.84
N GLU A 141 -0.01 0.43 7.01
CA GLU A 141 0.13 -0.83 7.74
C GLU A 141 0.96 -1.85 6.97
N PHE A 142 0.79 -1.94 5.65
CA PHE A 142 1.63 -2.78 4.79
C PHE A 142 3.09 -2.42 4.93
N ASN A 143 3.46 -1.14 4.79
CA ASN A 143 4.83 -0.68 4.94
C ASN A 143 5.44 -1.05 6.29
N LYS A 144 4.69 -0.82 7.35
CA LYS A 144 5.12 -1.10 8.72
C LYS A 144 5.42 -2.59 8.90
N ARG A 145 4.51 -3.46 8.47
CA ARG A 145 4.65 -4.92 8.61
C ARG A 145 5.70 -5.49 7.66
N PHE A 146 5.72 -5.04 6.42
CA PHE A 146 6.70 -5.44 5.40
C PHE A 146 8.11 -5.07 5.82
N LYS A 147 8.29 -3.84 6.33
CA LYS A 147 9.56 -3.39 6.92
C LYS A 147 9.96 -4.25 8.10
N GLN A 148 9.04 -4.55 9.02
CA GLN A 148 9.34 -5.42 10.16
C GLN A 148 9.76 -6.82 9.72
N GLU A 149 9.08 -7.40 8.73
CA GLU A 149 9.42 -8.72 8.20
C GLU A 149 10.80 -8.74 7.55
N LEU A 150 11.12 -7.71 6.76
CA LEU A 150 12.44 -7.54 6.17
C LEU A 150 13.53 -7.40 7.25
N ILE A 151 13.26 -6.64 8.31
CA ILE A 151 14.18 -6.47 9.44
C ILE A 151 14.43 -7.81 10.14
N ASN A 152 13.35 -8.55 10.43
CA ASN A 152 13.46 -9.86 11.06
C ASN A 152 14.30 -10.82 10.20
N ASP A 153 14.17 -10.77 8.88
CA ASP A 153 14.97 -11.60 7.98
C ASP A 153 16.43 -11.13 7.88
N ILE A 154 16.72 -9.83 7.97
CA ILE A 154 18.08 -9.30 8.09
C ILE A 154 18.73 -9.74 9.41
N GLU A 155 17.98 -9.68 10.52
CA GLU A 155 18.47 -10.11 11.84
C GLU A 155 18.78 -11.61 11.88
N LYS A 156 18.01 -12.44 11.18
CA LYS A 156 18.28 -13.88 11.04
C LYS A 156 19.59 -14.18 10.31
N LEU A 157 20.12 -13.27 9.48
CA LEU A 157 21.44 -13.45 8.85
C LEU A 157 22.59 -13.22 9.85
N LYS A 158 22.33 -12.60 11.00
CA LYS A 158 23.33 -12.25 12.01
C LYS A 158 23.49 -13.31 13.11
N GLY A 159 22.57 -14.28 13.18
CA GLY A 159 22.60 -15.42 14.09
C GLY A 159 22.92 -16.71 13.34
#